data_AF-A0A3B9TTC9-F1
#
_entry.id   AF-A0A3B9TTC9-F1
#
_cell.length_a   1.000
_cell.length_b   1.000
_cell.length_c   1.000
_cell.angle_alpha   90.00
_cell.angle_beta   90.00
_cell.angle_gamma   90.00
#
_symmetry.space_group_name_H-M   'P 1'
#
loop_
_entity.id
_entity.type
_entity.pdbx_description
1 polymer ?
#
loop_
_entity_poly.entity_id
_entity_poly.type
_entity_poly.pdbx_seq_one_letter_code
_entity_poly.pdbx_strand_id
1 'polypeptide(L)'
;NALKFYASVRLDIRRIGAIKDRDEVIGNQTRVKVVKNKVAAPFRTVEFDIMYGEGISKMGELLDLGVAAGIVEKSGAWISYNGQRIGQGRENAKNFLRENKELADEIEAAIRQNAGLVGDQMLDQSIAESPEAVVPESPDEPMMPGES
;
A
#
# COMPACT_ATOMS: atom_id res chain seq x y z
N ASN A 1 7.74 16.00 -23.21
CA ASN A 1 8.72 15.69 -22.14
C ASN A 1 8.79 16.67 -20.96
N ALA A 2 8.08 17.80 -20.93
CA ALA A 2 8.15 18.76 -19.81
C ALA A 2 7.48 18.28 -18.50
N LEU A 3 6.34 17.59 -18.60
CA LEU A 3 5.57 17.13 -17.44
C LEU A 3 6.40 16.23 -16.49
N LYS A 4 7.31 15.43 -17.04
CA LYS A 4 8.21 14.56 -16.25
C LYS A 4 9.11 15.36 -15.31
N PHE A 5 9.52 16.57 -15.70
CA PHE A 5 10.46 17.41 -14.96
C PHE A 5 9.76 18.35 -13.98
N TYR A 6 8.62 18.94 -14.37
CA TYR A 6 7.87 19.89 -13.54
C TYR A 6 6.92 19.26 -12.52
N ALA A 7 6.47 18.01 -12.73
CA ALA A 7 5.60 17.37 -11.75
C ALA A 7 6.34 17.10 -10.43
N SER A 8 5.77 17.59 -9.32
CA SER A 8 6.26 17.32 -7.95
C SER A 8 5.94 15.89 -7.50
N VAL A 9 4.81 15.34 -7.96
CA VAL A 9 4.38 13.96 -7.71
C VAL A 9 3.95 13.32 -9.02
N ARG A 10 4.35 12.06 -9.25
CA ARG A 10 3.88 11.23 -10.37
C ARG A 10 3.39 9.89 -9.84
N LEU A 11 2.17 9.56 -10.22
CA LEU A 11 1.47 8.33 -9.84
C LEU A 11 1.31 7.49 -11.11
N ASP A 12 1.76 6.25 -11.06
CA ASP A 12 1.51 5.23 -12.08
C ASP A 12 0.36 4.36 -11.58
N ILE A 13 -0.79 4.45 -12.27
CA ILE A 13 -2.03 3.78 -11.89
C ILE A 13 -2.21 2.58 -12.81
N ARG A 14 -2.34 1.38 -12.25
CA ARG A 14 -2.58 0.14 -13.00
C ARG A 14 -3.71 -0.66 -12.37
N ARG A 15 -4.61 -1.17 -13.21
CA ARG A 15 -5.62 -2.13 -12.77
C ARG A 15 -4.95 -3.50 -12.56
N ILE A 16 -5.12 -4.09 -11.38
CA ILE A 16 -4.60 -5.41 -11.03
C ILE A 16 -5.65 -6.49 -11.32
N GLY A 17 -6.91 -6.22 -10.95
CA GLY A 17 -7.96 -7.22 -10.99
C GLY A 17 -9.36 -6.60 -11.00
N ALA A 18 -10.35 -7.44 -11.30
CA ALA A 18 -11.76 -7.07 -11.23
C ALA A 18 -12.36 -7.70 -9.96
N ILE A 19 -13.11 -6.91 -9.20
CA ILE A 19 -13.85 -7.36 -8.03
C ILE A 19 -15.21 -7.80 -8.55
N LYS A 20 -15.53 -9.08 -8.33
CA LYS A 20 -16.80 -9.69 -8.72
C LYS A 20 -17.59 -10.05 -7.47
N ASP A 21 -18.87 -9.73 -7.47
CA ASP A 21 -19.84 -10.29 -6.54
C ASP A 21 -20.70 -11.29 -7.30
N ARG A 22 -20.52 -12.58 -6.98
CA ARG A 22 -21.15 -13.72 -7.68
C ARG A 22 -20.90 -13.72 -9.20
N ASP A 23 -21.78 -13.09 -9.97
CA ASP A 23 -21.73 -13.00 -11.43
C ASP A 23 -21.53 -11.56 -11.95
N GLU A 24 -21.68 -10.53 -11.11
CA GLU A 24 -21.56 -9.13 -11.52
C GLU A 24 -20.20 -8.53 -11.14
N VAL A 25 -19.62 -7.75 -12.05
CA VAL A 25 -18.37 -7.02 -11.79
C VAL A 25 -18.73 -5.73 -11.06
N ILE A 26 -18.54 -5.73 -9.74
CA ILE A 26 -18.89 -4.60 -8.86
C ILE A 26 -17.78 -3.55 -8.75
N GLY A 27 -16.55 -3.87 -9.20
CA GLY A 27 -15.45 -2.91 -9.16
C GLY A 27 -14.13 -3.40 -9.77
N ASN A 28 -13.11 -2.56 -9.66
CA ASN A 28 -11.73 -2.84 -10.07
C ASN A 28 -10.76 -2.60 -8.91
N GLN A 29 -9.90 -3.57 -8.66
CA GLN A 29 -8.74 -3.40 -7.79
C GLN A 29 -7.62 -2.71 -8.57
N THR A 30 -7.14 -1.60 -8.03
CA THR A 30 -6.16 -0.71 -8.68
C THR A 30 -4.94 -0.53 -7.80
N ARG A 31 -3.76 -0.70 -8.38
CA ARG A 31 -2.46 -0.41 -7.76
C ARG A 31 -1.99 0.94 -8.23
N VAL A 32 -1.55 1.77 -7.29
CA VAL A 32 -0.91 3.05 -7.58
C VAL A 32 0.51 3.03 -7.06
N LYS A 33 1.47 3.22 -7.96
CA LYS A 33 2.89 3.33 -7.62
C LYS A 33 3.34 4.78 -7.74
N VAL A 34 3.96 5.31 -6.69
CA VAL A 34 4.52 6.66 -6.71
C VAL A 34 5.88 6.63 -7.40
N VAL A 35 5.92 6.94 -8.70
CA VAL A 35 7.15 6.88 -9.52
C VAL A 35 8.03 8.13 -9.39
N LYS A 36 7.47 9.24 -8.90
CA LYS A 36 8.23 10.45 -8.55
C LYS A 36 7.56 11.09 -7.35
N ASN A 37 8.33 11.38 -6.31
CA ASN A 37 7.87 12.13 -5.15
C ASN A 37 8.99 13.08 -4.74
N LYS A 38 8.73 14.39 -4.75
CA LYS A 38 9.67 15.41 -4.24
C LYS A 38 9.41 15.81 -2.78
N VAL A 39 8.34 15.30 -2.16
CA VAL A 39 7.88 15.70 -0.82
C VAL A 39 8.18 14.65 0.24
N ALA A 40 8.09 13.36 -0.13
CA ALA A 40 8.36 12.24 0.76
C ALA A 40 9.05 11.11 0.01
N ALA A 41 9.28 9.99 0.69
CA ALA A 41 9.92 8.82 0.13
C ALA A 41 9.28 8.36 -1.20
N PRO A 42 10.07 8.17 -2.26
CA PRO A 42 9.58 7.69 -3.55
C PRO A 42 9.30 6.17 -3.51
N PHE A 43 8.65 5.66 -4.57
CA PHE A 43 8.40 4.23 -4.81
C PHE A 43 7.42 3.51 -3.89
N ARG A 44 6.72 4.23 -3.01
CA ARG A 44 5.58 3.65 -2.27
C ARG A 44 4.51 3.16 -3.24
N THR A 45 3.97 1.99 -2.92
CA THR A 45 2.89 1.34 -3.67
C THR A 45 1.69 1.23 -2.74
N VAL A 46 0.52 1.63 -3.24
CA VAL A 46 -0.75 1.53 -2.50
C VAL A 46 -1.74 0.80 -3.39
N GLU A 47 -2.56 -0.03 -2.77
CA GLU A 47 -3.62 -0.77 -3.42
C GLU A 47 -4.95 -0.30 -2.87
N PHE A 48 -5.89 0.02 -3.75
CA PHE A 48 -7.25 0.35 -3.34
C PHE A 48 -8.25 -0.18 -4.35
N ASP A 49 -9.47 -0.34 -3.85
CA ASP A 49 -10.58 -0.87 -4.60
C ASP A 49 -11.46 0.28 -5.10
N ILE A 50 -11.72 0.31 -6.40
CA ILE A 50 -12.61 1.27 -7.06
C ILE A 50 -13.91 0.54 -7.39
N MET A 51 -14.99 0.88 -6.69
CA MET A 51 -16.32 0.34 -6.91
C MET A 51 -17.03 1.14 -8.00
N TYR A 52 -17.77 0.48 -8.89
CA TYR A 52 -18.56 1.18 -9.90
C TYR A 52 -19.74 1.91 -9.24
N GLY A 53 -19.92 3.20 -9.53
CA GLY A 53 -21.00 4.03 -8.98
C GLY A 53 -20.69 4.73 -7.65
N GLU A 54 -19.83 4.16 -6.80
CA GLU A 54 -19.44 4.74 -5.50
C GLU A 54 -18.01 5.34 -5.52
N GLY A 55 -17.17 4.92 -6.47
CA GLY A 55 -15.79 5.41 -6.59
C GLY A 55 -14.84 4.67 -5.64
N ILE A 56 -13.91 5.40 -5.03
CA ILE A 56 -12.87 4.81 -4.16
C ILE A 56 -13.50 4.38 -2.84
N SER A 57 -13.34 3.10 -2.47
CA SER A 57 -13.89 2.57 -1.22
C SER A 57 -13.03 2.96 -0.01
N LYS A 58 -13.23 4.19 0.50
CA LYS A 58 -12.51 4.72 1.68
C LYS A 58 -12.62 3.80 2.90
N MET A 59 -13.80 3.22 3.12
CA MET A 59 -14.06 2.32 4.27
C MET A 59 -13.28 1.00 4.16
N GLY A 60 -13.08 0.48 2.95
CA GLY A 60 -12.26 -0.70 2.73
C GLY A 60 -10.80 -0.44 3.04
N GLU A 61 -10.27 0.68 2.54
CA GLU A 61 -8.88 1.09 2.79
C GLU A 61 -8.63 1.39 4.27
N LEU A 62 -9.60 2.00 4.97
CA LEU A 62 -9.51 2.26 6.41
C LEU A 62 -9.33 0.96 7.22
N LEU A 63 -10.05 -0.11 6.84
CA LEU A 63 -9.90 -1.42 7.48
C LEU A 63 -8.53 -2.03 7.22
N ASP A 64 -8.07 -1.98 5.97
CA ASP A 64 -6.77 -2.55 5.61
C ASP A 64 -5.61 -1.81 6.30
N LEU A 65 -5.68 -0.47 6.34
CA LEU A 65 -4.74 0.36 7.09
C LEU A 65 -4.85 0.14 8.60
N GLY A 66 -6.05 -0.06 9.13
CA GLY A 66 -6.28 -0.33 10.55
C GLY A 66 -5.70 -1.67 11.00
N VAL A 67 -5.82 -2.71 10.17
CA VAL A 67 -5.18 -4.01 10.40
C VAL A 67 -3.66 -3.91 10.27
N ALA A 68 -3.17 -3.21 9.24
CA ALA A 68 -1.73 -3.01 9.06
C ALA A 68 -1.08 -2.21 10.20
N ALA A 69 -1.81 -1.23 10.76
CA ALA A 69 -1.36 -0.43 11.90
C ALA A 69 -1.56 -1.13 13.26
N GLY A 70 -2.15 -2.34 13.29
CA GLY A 70 -2.43 -3.08 14.53
C GLY A 70 -3.50 -2.47 15.43
N ILE A 71 -4.27 -1.51 14.90
CA ILE A 71 -5.37 -0.83 15.63
C ILE A 71 -6.63 -1.72 15.62
N VAL A 72 -6.80 -2.47 14.54
CA VAL A 72 -7.92 -3.39 14.34
C VAL A 72 -7.40 -4.82 14.44
N GLU A 73 -7.98 -5.60 15.32
CA GLU A 73 -7.61 -7.01 15.49
C GLU A 73 -8.44 -7.91 14.59
N LYS A 74 -7.76 -8.75 13.83
CA LYS A 74 -8.39 -9.76 12.97
C LYS A 74 -8.34 -11.14 13.64
N SER A 75 -9.46 -11.56 14.22
CA SER A 75 -9.65 -12.91 14.74
C SER A 75 -10.24 -13.83 13.66
N GLY A 76 -9.39 -14.30 12.75
CA GLY A 76 -9.80 -15.13 11.62
C GLY A 76 -10.68 -14.37 10.62
N ALA A 77 -11.97 -14.71 10.55
CA ALA A 77 -12.95 -13.99 9.74
C ALA A 77 -13.60 -12.81 10.49
N TRP A 78 -13.36 -12.65 11.79
CA TRP A 78 -13.93 -11.59 12.60
C TRP A 78 -12.99 -10.39 12.70
N ILE A 79 -13.55 -9.20 12.58
CA ILE A 79 -12.86 -7.93 12.75
C ILE A 79 -13.35 -7.29 14.04
N SER A 80 -12.41 -7.01 14.95
CA SER A 80 -12.68 -6.38 16.24
C SER A 80 -11.88 -5.09 16.35
N TYR A 81 -12.50 -4.06 16.91
CA TYR A 81 -11.85 -2.80 17.24
C TYR A 81 -12.12 -2.48 18.71
N ASN A 82 -11.05 -2.28 19.48
CA ASN A 82 -11.12 -1.91 20.89
C ASN A 82 -12.09 -2.78 21.73
N GLY A 83 -12.09 -4.10 21.49
CA GLY A 83 -12.97 -5.07 22.15
C GLY A 83 -14.40 -5.16 21.58
N GLN A 84 -14.82 -4.24 20.70
CA GLN A 84 -16.10 -4.32 20.01
C GLN A 84 -15.96 -5.09 18.70
N ARG A 85 -16.86 -6.06 18.48
CA ARG A 85 -16.94 -6.79 17.21
C ARG A 85 -17.62 -5.92 16.15
N ILE A 86 -16.85 -5.51 15.15
CA ILE A 86 -17.33 -4.72 14.00
C ILE A 86 -18.14 -5.63 13.05
N GLY A 87 -17.65 -6.84 12.80
CA GLY A 87 -18.37 -7.79 11.95
C GLY A 87 -17.52 -8.95 11.44
N GLN A 88 -18.19 -9.87 10.75
CA GLN A 88 -17.55 -10.98 10.08
C GLN A 88 -17.28 -10.62 8.61
N GLY A 89 -15.99 -10.59 8.25
CA GLY A 89 -15.53 -10.34 6.89
C GLY A 89 -15.47 -8.85 6.52
N ARG A 90 -14.84 -8.58 5.38
CA ARG A 90 -14.56 -7.22 4.87
C ARG A 90 -15.84 -6.49 4.45
N GLU A 91 -16.82 -7.20 3.91
CA GLU A 91 -18.11 -6.64 3.46
C GLU A 91 -18.95 -6.10 4.63
N ASN A 92 -19.16 -6.91 5.67
CA ASN A 92 -19.92 -6.48 6.84
C ASN A 92 -19.21 -5.36 7.59
N ALA A 93 -17.88 -5.42 7.71
CA ALA A 93 -17.12 -4.36 8.35
C ALA A 93 -17.22 -3.03 7.59
N LYS A 94 -17.21 -3.05 6.25
CA LYS A 94 -17.47 -1.85 5.43
C LYS A 94 -18.86 -1.27 5.68
N ASN A 95 -19.88 -2.12 5.75
CA ASN A 95 -21.25 -1.67 6.00
C ASN A 95 -21.39 -1.08 7.41
N PHE A 96 -20.82 -1.75 8.42
CA PHE A 96 -20.84 -1.28 9.79
C PHE A 96 -20.15 0.09 9.97
N LEU A 97 -19.02 0.31 9.30
CA LEU A 97 -18.32 1.61 9.31
C LEU A 97 -19.07 2.69 8.53
N ARG A 98 -19.84 2.31 7.50
CA ARG A 98 -20.71 3.24 6.77
C ARG A 98 -21.87 3.72 7.64
N GLU A 99 -22.42 2.83 8.47
CA GLU A 99 -23.49 3.14 9.42
C GLU A 99 -22.98 3.91 10.65
N ASN A 100 -21.79 3.58 11.15
CA ASN A 100 -21.18 4.21 12.33
C ASN A 100 -20.01 5.12 11.94
N LYS A 101 -20.34 6.30 11.43
CA LYS A 101 -19.33 7.28 10.97
C LYS A 101 -18.42 7.78 12.11
N GLU A 102 -18.94 7.91 13.33
CA GLU A 102 -18.15 8.31 14.51
C GLU A 102 -17.00 7.34 14.78
N LEU A 103 -17.27 6.03 14.68
CA LEU A 103 -16.24 5.00 14.85
C LEU A 103 -15.21 5.03 13.70
N ALA A 104 -15.67 5.29 12.48
CA ALA A 104 -14.79 5.43 11.33
C ALA A 104 -13.83 6.64 11.47
N ASP A 105 -14.33 7.77 11.96
CA ASP A 105 -13.51 8.97 12.21
C ASP A 105 -12.52 8.75 13.36
N GLU A 106 -12.91 8.01 14.41
CA GLU A 106 -12.01 7.61 15.51
C GLU A 106 -10.87 6.71 15.00
N ILE A 107 -11.21 5.67 14.22
CA ILE A 107 -10.24 4.78 13.60
C ILE A 107 -9.33 5.55 12.64
N GLU A 108 -9.88 6.48 11.85
CA GLU A 108 -9.08 7.33 10.95
C GLU A 108 -8.10 8.21 11.73
N ALA A 109 -8.54 8.82 12.84
CA ALA A 109 -7.68 9.63 13.68
C ALA A 109 -6.55 8.79 14.32
N ALA A 110 -6.88 7.61 14.84
CA ALA A 110 -5.92 6.67 15.41
C ALA A 110 -4.90 6.20 14.35
N ILE A 111 -5.38 5.85 13.14
CA ILE A 111 -4.52 5.46 12.01
C ILE A 111 -3.61 6.62 11.62
N ARG A 112 -4.10 7.86 11.52
CA ARG A 112 -3.28 9.01 11.14
C ARG A 112 -2.21 9.33 12.19
N GLN A 113 -2.53 9.21 13.47
CA GLN A 113 -1.54 9.36 14.55
C GLN A 113 -0.45 8.30 14.46
N ASN A 114 -0.83 7.04 14.20
CA ASN A 114 0.13 5.95 14.06
C ASN A 114 0.91 6.03 12.74
N ALA A 115 0.27 6.45 11.63
CA ALA A 115 0.89 6.59 10.31
C ALA A 115 1.99 7.67 10.26
N GLY A 116 1.91 8.68 11.12
CA GLY A 116 3.01 9.63 11.33
C GLY A 116 4.30 8.98 11.86
N LEU A 117 4.18 7.87 12.59
CA LEU A 117 5.28 7.07 13.13
C LEU A 117 5.63 5.88 12.20
N VAL A 118 4.64 5.24 11.59
CA VAL A 118 4.81 4.12 10.64
C VAL A 118 5.44 4.59 9.33
N GLY A 119 5.25 5.86 8.96
CA GLY A 119 5.97 6.49 7.85
C GLY A 119 7.48 6.38 7.98
N ASP A 120 8.00 6.32 9.21
CA ASP A 120 9.42 6.14 9.56
C ASP A 120 9.79 4.65 9.66
N GLN A 121 8.92 3.82 10.26
CA GLN A 121 9.19 2.38 10.44
C GLN A 121 9.07 1.54 9.15
N MET A 122 8.18 1.89 8.22
CA MET A 122 8.12 1.23 6.90
C MET A 122 9.26 1.66 5.97
N LEU A 123 9.90 2.81 6.22
CA LEU A 123 11.09 3.22 5.47
C LEU A 123 12.27 2.32 5.80
N ASP A 124 12.45 2.00 7.08
CA ASP A 124 13.55 1.15 7.56
C ASP A 124 13.48 -0.27 6.97
N GLN A 125 12.28 -0.86 6.91
CA GLN A 125 12.11 -2.21 6.33
C GLN A 125 12.33 -2.27 4.82
N SER A 126 11.98 -1.21 4.08
CA SER A 126 12.18 -1.17 2.62
C SER A 126 13.65 -0.97 2.21
N ILE A 127 14.49 -0.45 3.11
CA ILE A 127 15.93 -0.27 2.88
C ILE A 127 16.70 -1.55 3.19
N ALA A 128 16.20 -2.39 4.11
CA ALA A 128 16.84 -3.64 4.52
C ALA A 128 16.71 -4.81 3.52
N GLU A 129 15.77 -4.77 2.56
CA GLU A 129 15.57 -5.84 1.55
C GLU A 129 16.29 -5.61 0.21
N SER A 130 17.32 -4.75 0.18
CA SER A 130 18.25 -4.69 -0.95
C SER A 130 19.48 -5.55 -0.60
N PRO A 131 19.62 -6.80 -1.11
CA PRO A 131 20.89 -7.50 -0.99
C PRO A 131 21.94 -6.67 -1.72
N GLU A 132 23.04 -6.40 -1.00
CA GLU A 132 24.26 -5.80 -1.51
C GLU A 132 24.53 -6.23 -2.96
N ALA A 133 24.63 -5.24 -3.84
CA ALA A 133 25.26 -5.41 -5.12
C ALA A 133 26.73 -5.80 -4.86
N VAL A 134 26.99 -7.10 -4.84
CA VAL A 134 28.34 -7.65 -4.96
C VAL A 134 28.88 -7.14 -6.29
N VAL A 135 29.84 -6.21 -6.22
CA VAL A 135 30.61 -5.81 -7.40
C VAL A 135 31.47 -7.02 -7.76
N PRO A 136 31.35 -7.62 -8.96
CA PRO A 136 32.38 -8.52 -9.41
C PRO A 136 33.59 -7.65 -9.77
N GLU A 137 34.64 -7.76 -8.95
CA GLU A 137 35.98 -7.29 -9.28
C GLU A 137 36.39 -7.92 -10.61
N SER A 138 36.55 -7.08 -11.63
CA SER A 138 37.05 -7.45 -12.94
C SER A 138 38.48 -7.96 -12.83
N PRO A 139 38.81 -9.19 -13.26
CA PRO A 139 40.20 -9.59 -13.39
C PRO A 139 40.81 -8.88 -14.61
N ASP A 140 41.76 -8.00 -14.33
CA ASP A 140 42.63 -7.35 -15.31
C ASP A 140 43.46 -8.37 -16.12
N GLU A 141 43.46 -8.12 -17.43
CA GLU A 141 44.46 -8.36 -18.48
C GLU A 141 44.98 -9.78 -18.88
N PRO A 142 45.12 -10.01 -20.20
CA PRO A 142 45.75 -11.21 -20.76
C PRO A 142 47.28 -11.12 -20.72
N MET A 143 47.92 -12.07 -20.04
CA MET A 143 49.36 -12.26 -20.11
C MET A 143 49.75 -12.83 -21.48
N MET A 144 50.30 -11.99 -22.36
CA MET A 144 51.08 -12.46 -23.51
C MET A 144 52.47 -12.89 -23.03
N PRO A 145 52.98 -14.07 -23.38
CA PRO A 145 54.41 -14.35 -23.34
C PRO A 145 55.05 -13.96 -24.68
N GLY A 146 56.02 -13.05 -24.62
CA GLY A 146 56.94 -12.76 -25.71
C GLY A 146 57.96 -13.88 -25.94
N GLU A 147 58.41 -13.94 -27.18
CA GLU A 147 59.70 -14.41 -27.72
C GLU A 147 60.52 -15.47 -26.97
N SER A 148 60.69 -16.61 -27.66
CA SER A 148 62.00 -17.15 -28.03
C SER A 148 61.87 -18.01 -29.28
#